data_AF-A0A7J8IQB1-F1
#
_entry.id   AF-A0A7J8IQB1-F1
#
_cell.length_a   1.000
_cell.length_b   1.000
_cell.length_c   1.000
_cell.angle_alpha   90.00
_cell.angle_beta   90.00
_cell.angle_gamma   90.00
#
_symmetry.space_group_name_H-M   'P 1'
#
loop_
_entity.id
_entity.type
_entity.pdbx_description
1 polymer ?
#
loop_
_entity_poly.entity_id
_entity_poly.type
_entity_poly.pdbx_seq_one_letter_code
_entity_poly.pdbx_strand_id
1 'polypeptide(L)'
;MGWGSRCCCPGRLDLLCVLALLWGCLLPVCRTRVYTNHWAVKIAGGFPEANRIASKYGFINIGQIGALKDYYHFYHSRTIKRSVLSSRGTHSFISMEPKVEWIQQQVVKKRTKRDYDLSRAHSTYFNDPKWPSMWYMHCSDNTHPCQSDMNIEGAWKRGYTGKNIVVTILDDGIERTHPDLMQNYDALASCDVNGNDLDPMPRYDASNENK
;
A
#
# COMPACT_ATOMS: atom_id res chain seq x y z
N MET A 1 -54.05 -61.24 2.63
CA MET A 1 -52.72 -61.04 3.25
C MET A 1 -51.69 -61.00 2.13
N GLY A 2 -50.85 -59.97 2.09
CA GLY A 2 -49.84 -59.78 1.04
C GLY A 2 -49.64 -58.29 0.72
N TRP A 3 -48.72 -57.65 1.44
CA TRP A 3 -48.35 -56.24 1.35
C TRP A 3 -47.40 -55.91 0.19
N GLY A 4 -47.50 -54.66 -0.32
CA GLY A 4 -46.40 -53.75 -0.70
C GLY A 4 -45.59 -54.06 -1.97
N SER A 5 -44.98 -53.11 -2.69
CA SER A 5 -44.85 -51.66 -2.58
C SER A 5 -44.50 -51.15 -3.99
N ARG A 6 -45.17 -50.10 -4.50
CA ARG A 6 -44.74 -49.44 -5.76
C ARG A 6 -43.71 -48.37 -5.40
N CYS A 7 -42.51 -48.50 -5.96
CA CYS A 7 -41.44 -47.53 -5.82
C CYS A 7 -41.82 -46.20 -6.50
N CYS A 8 -41.83 -45.11 -5.73
CA CYS A 8 -41.82 -43.75 -6.26
C CYS A 8 -40.43 -43.45 -6.83
N CYS A 9 -40.34 -43.22 -8.13
CA CYS A 9 -39.15 -42.60 -8.73
C CYS A 9 -39.13 -41.11 -8.35
N PRO A 10 -38.06 -40.56 -7.77
CA PRO A 10 -37.94 -39.12 -7.56
C PRO A 10 -37.78 -38.43 -8.92
N GLY A 11 -38.53 -37.34 -9.11
CA GLY A 11 -38.55 -36.56 -10.33
C GLY A 11 -37.16 -36.08 -10.75
N ARG A 12 -36.92 -36.14 -12.07
CA ARG A 12 -35.83 -35.43 -12.75
C ARG A 12 -35.84 -33.97 -12.31
N LEU A 13 -34.90 -33.57 -11.45
CA LEU A 13 -34.48 -32.16 -11.42
C LEU A 13 -33.95 -31.85 -12.81
N ASP A 14 -34.66 -30.99 -13.54
CA ASP A 14 -34.32 -30.61 -14.89
C ASP A 14 -32.89 -30.06 -14.92
N LEU A 15 -32.00 -30.79 -15.58
CA LEU A 15 -30.58 -30.45 -15.70
C LEU A 15 -30.39 -29.03 -16.29
N LEU A 16 -31.37 -28.58 -17.09
CA LEU A 16 -31.47 -27.24 -17.65
C LEU A 16 -31.64 -26.14 -16.59
N CYS A 17 -32.41 -26.38 -15.52
CA CYS A 17 -32.56 -25.44 -14.41
C CYS A 17 -31.26 -25.34 -13.59
N VAL A 18 -30.54 -26.45 -13.43
CA VAL A 18 -29.24 -26.46 -12.73
C VAL A 18 -28.17 -25.73 -13.54
N LEU A 19 -28.14 -25.93 -14.87
CA LEU A 19 -27.21 -25.23 -15.76
C LEU A 19 -27.48 -23.71 -15.85
N ALA A 20 -28.76 -23.29 -15.83
CA ALA A 20 -29.13 -21.86 -15.81
C ALA A 20 -28.68 -21.16 -14.51
N LEU A 21 -28.80 -21.84 -13.36
CA LEU A 21 -28.32 -21.33 -12.07
C LEU A 21 -26.78 -21.24 -12.02
N LEU A 22 -26.08 -22.18 -12.65
CA LEU A 22 -24.62 -22.17 -12.74
C LEU A 22 -24.08 -21.07 -13.68
N TRP A 23 -24.81 -20.71 -14.73
CA TRP A 23 -24.43 -19.59 -15.62
C TRP A 23 -24.72 -18.20 -15.04
N GLY A 24 -25.71 -18.07 -14.15
CA GLY A 24 -26.00 -16.81 -13.45
C GLY A 24 -24.87 -16.34 -12.51
N CYS A 25 -24.01 -17.25 -12.07
CA CYS A 25 -22.90 -16.98 -11.14
C CYS A 25 -21.59 -16.52 -11.83
N LEU A 26 -21.55 -16.47 -13.16
CA LEU A 26 -20.36 -16.05 -13.93
C LEU A 26 -20.40 -14.59 -14.41
N LEU A 27 -21.37 -13.79 -13.94
CA LEU A 27 -21.31 -12.35 -14.19
C LEU A 27 -20.09 -11.77 -13.46
N PRO A 28 -19.10 -11.20 -14.17
CA PRO A 28 -17.97 -10.57 -13.52
C PRO A 28 -18.50 -9.51 -12.56
N VAL A 29 -18.03 -9.52 -11.31
CA VAL A 29 -18.35 -8.49 -10.33
C VAL A 29 -18.03 -7.14 -10.97
N CYS A 30 -19.05 -6.42 -11.40
CA CYS A 30 -18.90 -5.16 -12.08
C CYS A 30 -18.37 -4.16 -11.06
N ARG A 31 -17.05 -3.94 -11.06
CA ARG A 31 -16.43 -2.90 -10.24
C ARG A 31 -16.87 -1.55 -10.81
N THR A 32 -17.95 -1.01 -10.27
CA THR A 32 -18.47 0.29 -10.66
C THR A 32 -17.44 1.37 -10.28
N ARG A 33 -16.90 2.06 -11.30
CA ARG A 33 -16.07 3.24 -11.09
C ARG A 33 -16.97 4.37 -10.63
N VAL A 34 -16.64 4.99 -9.49
CA VAL A 34 -17.35 6.17 -9.00
C VAL A 34 -16.56 7.41 -9.40
N TYR A 35 -17.07 8.14 -10.38
CA TYR A 35 -16.53 9.39 -10.88
C TYR A 35 -16.86 10.56 -9.94
N THR A 36 -15.96 11.53 -9.90
CA THR A 36 -16.08 12.77 -9.11
C THR A 36 -16.25 13.99 -10.00
N ASN A 37 -16.55 15.15 -9.42
CA ASN A 37 -16.58 16.44 -10.10
C ASN A 37 -15.22 17.14 -10.18
N HIS A 38 -14.14 16.35 -10.20
CA HIS A 38 -12.77 16.81 -10.29
C HIS A 38 -12.06 16.17 -11.48
N TRP A 39 -11.15 16.92 -12.09
CA TRP A 39 -10.33 16.52 -13.23
C TRP A 39 -8.87 16.82 -12.95
N ALA A 40 -8.00 15.93 -13.41
CA ALA A 40 -6.60 16.27 -13.60
C ALA A 40 -6.41 16.59 -15.09
N VAL A 41 -5.72 17.68 -15.39
CA VAL A 41 -5.49 18.16 -16.75
C VAL A 41 -4.03 18.51 -16.91
N LYS A 42 -3.43 18.14 -18.05
CA LYS A 42 -2.09 18.58 -18.43
C LYS A 42 -2.22 19.65 -19.50
N ILE A 43 -1.76 20.86 -19.21
CA ILE A 43 -1.91 22.03 -20.09
C ILE A 43 -0.58 22.75 -20.25
N ALA A 44 -0.08 22.79 -21.48
CA ALA A 44 1.12 23.55 -21.80
C ALA A 44 0.85 25.06 -21.76
N GLY A 45 1.80 25.85 -21.26
CA GLY A 45 1.70 27.31 -21.19
C GLY A 45 1.47 27.88 -19.79
N GLY A 46 1.55 27.04 -18.76
CA GLY A 46 1.56 27.47 -17.37
C GLY A 46 0.20 27.89 -16.80
N PHE A 47 0.24 28.45 -15.60
CA PHE A 47 -0.94 28.77 -14.80
C PHE A 47 -1.93 29.74 -15.49
N PRO A 48 -1.48 30.80 -16.20
CA PRO A 48 -2.41 31.71 -16.89
C PRO A 48 -3.23 31.02 -17.99
N GLU A 49 -2.58 30.14 -18.76
CA GLU A 49 -3.25 29.39 -19.82
C GLU A 49 -4.24 28.38 -19.24
N ALA A 50 -3.86 27.69 -18.16
CA ALA A 50 -4.75 26.78 -17.45
C ALA A 50 -6.01 27.50 -16.94
N ASN A 51 -5.88 28.70 -16.37
CA ASN A 51 -7.04 29.51 -15.95
C ASN A 51 -7.93 29.90 -17.13
N ARG A 52 -7.34 30.36 -18.24
CA ARG A 52 -8.08 30.75 -19.45
C ARG A 52 -8.92 29.59 -19.97
N ILE A 53 -8.31 28.40 -20.09
CA ILE A 53 -8.98 27.19 -20.56
C ILE A 53 -10.03 26.72 -19.56
N ALA A 54 -9.73 26.74 -18.25
CA ALA A 54 -10.69 26.38 -17.23
C ALA A 54 -11.98 27.20 -17.35
N SER A 55 -11.86 28.54 -17.39
CA SER A 55 -13.00 29.44 -17.51
C SER A 55 -13.77 29.24 -18.82
N LYS A 56 -13.08 29.01 -19.95
CA LYS A 56 -13.72 28.76 -21.26
C LYS A 56 -14.68 27.57 -21.23
N TYR A 57 -14.32 26.50 -20.52
CA TYR A 57 -15.11 25.26 -20.45
C TYR A 57 -15.94 25.12 -19.17
N GLY A 58 -16.01 26.16 -18.34
CA GLY A 58 -16.81 26.18 -17.11
C GLY A 58 -16.19 25.41 -15.93
N PHE A 59 -14.88 25.18 -15.96
CA PHE A 59 -14.11 24.68 -14.83
C PHE A 59 -13.58 25.81 -13.96
N ILE A 60 -13.31 25.47 -12.70
CA ILE A 60 -12.52 26.26 -11.76
C ILE A 60 -11.17 25.58 -11.64
N ASN A 61 -10.08 26.32 -11.89
CA ASN A 61 -8.73 25.82 -11.66
C ASN A 61 -8.38 25.93 -10.17
N ILE A 62 -8.17 24.80 -9.51
CA ILE A 62 -7.78 24.72 -8.09
C ILE A 62 -6.27 24.96 -7.94
N GLY A 63 -5.49 24.73 -8.99
CA GLY A 63 -4.05 24.97 -9.00
C GLY A 63 -3.25 23.76 -9.47
N GLN A 64 -1.92 23.87 -9.36
CA GLN A 64 -1.00 22.83 -9.81
C GLN A 64 -1.04 21.60 -8.89
N ILE A 65 -0.96 20.41 -9.49
CA ILE A 65 -0.94 19.14 -8.75
C ILE A 65 0.48 18.88 -8.23
N GLY A 66 0.77 19.34 -7.01
CA GLY A 66 2.07 19.14 -6.37
C GLY A 66 3.23 19.64 -7.24
N ALA A 67 4.29 18.84 -7.33
CA ALA A 67 5.49 19.13 -8.12
C ALA A 67 5.33 18.82 -9.63
N LEU A 68 4.16 18.34 -10.07
CA LEU A 68 3.95 17.96 -11.46
C LEU A 68 3.80 19.20 -12.35
N LYS A 69 4.82 19.48 -13.16
CA LYS A 69 4.85 20.62 -14.08
C LYS A 69 3.70 20.53 -15.09
N ASP A 70 2.98 21.64 -15.28
CA ASP A 70 1.87 21.78 -16.23
C ASP A 70 0.66 20.87 -15.95
N TYR A 71 0.60 20.24 -14.77
CA TYR A 71 -0.58 19.47 -14.32
C TYR A 71 -1.42 20.31 -13.36
N TYR A 72 -2.70 20.45 -13.68
CA TYR A 72 -3.65 21.27 -12.95
C TYR A 72 -4.86 20.45 -12.48
N HIS A 73 -5.39 20.83 -11.32
CA HIS A 73 -6.60 20.27 -10.75
C HIS A 73 -7.79 21.15 -11.12
N PHE A 74 -8.68 20.63 -11.97
CA PHE A 74 -9.89 21.34 -12.38
C PHE A 74 -11.10 20.81 -11.62
N TYR A 75 -12.05 21.70 -11.34
CA TYR A 75 -13.31 21.40 -10.66
C TYR A 75 -14.49 21.94 -11.45
N HIS A 76 -15.56 21.17 -11.57
CA HIS A 76 -16.77 21.61 -12.28
C HIS A 76 -18.00 21.54 -11.35
N SER A 77 -18.47 22.70 -10.90
CA SER A 77 -19.54 22.83 -9.90
C SER A 77 -20.87 22.19 -10.31
N ARG A 78 -21.19 22.23 -11.61
CA ARG A 78 -22.46 21.68 -12.15
C ARG A 78 -22.43 20.17 -12.44
N THR A 79 -21.36 19.47 -12.06
CA THR A 79 -21.27 18.01 -12.24
C THR A 79 -21.46 17.27 -10.91
N ILE A 80 -22.02 16.06 -10.99
CA ILE A 80 -22.38 15.27 -9.80
C ILE A 80 -21.10 14.82 -9.07
N LYS A 81 -21.06 15.07 -7.75
CA LYS A 81 -19.91 14.74 -6.88
C LYS A 81 -19.55 13.25 -6.86
N ARG A 82 -20.53 12.37 -7.03
CA ARG A 82 -20.38 10.91 -7.09
C ARG A 82 -21.33 10.34 -8.13
N SER A 83 -20.77 9.77 -9.20
CA SER A 83 -21.55 9.19 -10.29
C SER A 83 -20.94 7.87 -10.75
N VAL A 84 -21.78 6.90 -11.11
CA VAL A 84 -21.32 5.67 -11.79
C VAL A 84 -21.05 5.87 -13.28
N LEU A 85 -21.49 7.02 -13.82
CA LEU A 85 -21.27 7.45 -15.19
C LEU A 85 -20.28 8.62 -15.23
N SER A 86 -19.37 8.61 -16.20
CA SER A 86 -18.49 9.76 -16.45
C SER A 86 -19.31 10.98 -16.86
N SER A 87 -18.86 12.17 -16.49
CA SER A 87 -19.59 13.38 -16.88
C SER A 87 -19.55 13.57 -18.41
N ARG A 88 -20.67 14.00 -18.98
CA ARG A 88 -20.84 14.31 -20.39
C ARG A 88 -21.40 15.72 -20.52
N GLY A 89 -20.94 16.46 -21.52
CA GLY A 89 -21.48 17.78 -21.85
C GLY A 89 -20.44 18.66 -22.55
N THR A 90 -20.75 19.95 -22.66
CA THR A 90 -19.89 20.92 -23.35
C THR A 90 -18.48 21.00 -22.76
N HIS A 91 -18.33 20.78 -21.45
CA HIS A 91 -17.03 20.76 -20.78
C HIS A 91 -16.11 19.63 -21.27
N SER A 92 -16.65 18.58 -21.90
CA SER A 92 -15.85 17.47 -22.45
C SER A 92 -15.03 17.86 -23.70
N PHE A 93 -15.40 18.96 -24.37
CA PHE A 93 -14.69 19.46 -25.55
C PHE A 93 -13.35 20.14 -25.22
N ILE A 94 -13.01 20.30 -23.94
CA ILE A 94 -11.67 20.74 -23.51
C ILE A 94 -10.55 19.83 -24.06
N SER A 95 -10.86 18.55 -24.32
CA SER A 95 -9.92 17.60 -24.94
C SER A 95 -9.53 17.96 -26.38
N MET A 96 -10.24 18.88 -27.02
CA MET A 96 -9.95 19.37 -28.38
C MET A 96 -9.07 20.63 -28.38
N GLU A 97 -8.75 21.20 -27.21
CA GLU A 97 -7.85 22.36 -27.13
C GLU A 97 -6.42 21.96 -27.50
N PRO A 98 -5.74 22.71 -28.39
CA PRO A 98 -4.40 22.34 -28.86
C PRO A 98 -3.34 22.33 -27.76
N LYS A 99 -3.55 23.07 -26.67
CA LYS A 99 -2.65 23.13 -25.51
C LYS A 99 -2.99 22.11 -24.41
N VAL A 100 -4.12 21.40 -24.53
CA VAL A 100 -4.51 20.36 -23.56
C VAL A 100 -3.96 19.03 -24.06
N GLU A 101 -2.87 18.58 -23.46
CA GLU A 101 -2.23 17.31 -23.83
C GLU A 101 -3.00 16.11 -23.28
N TRP A 102 -3.64 16.28 -22.12
CA TRP A 102 -4.32 15.21 -21.43
C TRP A 102 -5.36 15.74 -20.45
N ILE A 103 -6.48 15.03 -20.34
CA ILE A 103 -7.49 15.27 -19.31
C ILE A 103 -8.08 13.95 -18.83
N GLN A 104 -8.26 13.82 -17.51
CA GLN A 104 -8.95 12.69 -16.92
C GLN A 104 -9.82 13.11 -15.74
N GLN A 105 -11.08 12.66 -15.75
CA GLN A 105 -11.98 12.78 -14.60
C GLN A 105 -11.50 11.86 -13.47
N GLN A 106 -11.37 12.40 -12.26
CA GLN A 106 -10.92 11.65 -11.11
C GLN A 106 -11.98 10.62 -10.68
N VAL A 107 -11.52 9.41 -10.42
CA VAL A 107 -12.34 8.28 -9.96
C VAL A 107 -11.97 7.97 -8.52
N VAL A 108 -12.98 7.79 -7.66
CA VAL A 108 -12.79 7.38 -6.27
C VAL A 108 -12.10 6.02 -6.25
N LYS A 109 -10.94 5.96 -5.59
CA LYS A 109 -10.26 4.70 -5.28
C LYS A 109 -10.73 4.24 -3.91
N LYS A 110 -11.20 2.98 -3.82
CA LYS A 110 -11.48 2.35 -2.53
C LYS A 110 -10.15 2.02 -1.86
N ARG A 111 -9.92 2.56 -0.66
CA ARG A 111 -8.80 2.12 0.18
C ARG A 111 -9.15 0.71 0.68
N THR A 112 -8.43 -0.28 0.19
CA THR A 112 -8.44 -1.63 0.76
C THR A 112 -7.24 -1.72 1.71
N LYS A 113 -7.47 -2.18 2.94
CA LYS A 113 -6.35 -2.55 3.81
C LYS A 113 -5.57 -3.65 3.07
N ARG A 114 -4.24 -3.57 3.04
CA ARG A 114 -3.44 -4.64 2.46
C ARG A 114 -3.57 -5.83 3.41
N ASP A 115 -4.54 -6.68 3.14
CA ASP A 115 -4.79 -7.86 3.95
C ASP A 115 -3.54 -8.73 3.97
N TYR A 116 -3.32 -9.36 5.12
CA TYR A 116 -2.19 -10.21 5.38
C TYR A 116 -2.38 -11.53 4.60
N ASP A 117 -1.71 -11.65 3.46
CA ASP A 117 -1.72 -12.88 2.66
C ASP A 117 -0.84 -13.95 3.33
N LEU A 118 -1.49 -14.80 4.12
CA LEU A 118 -0.88 -15.95 4.78
C LEU A 118 -0.25 -16.95 3.81
N SER A 119 -0.65 -16.97 2.52
CA SER A 119 -0.14 -17.95 1.55
C SER A 119 1.30 -17.68 1.12
N ARG A 120 1.80 -16.45 1.31
CA ARG A 120 3.18 -16.03 1.05
C ARG A 120 4.00 -15.80 2.32
N ALA A 121 3.42 -16.07 3.48
CA ALA A 121 4.10 -15.91 4.75
C ALA A 121 5.20 -16.97 4.88
N HIS A 122 6.45 -16.54 4.84
CA HIS A 122 7.56 -17.43 5.19
C HIS A 122 7.47 -17.78 6.68
N SER A 123 7.64 -19.06 7.03
CA SER A 123 7.78 -19.46 8.42
C SER A 123 9.06 -18.84 8.98
N THR A 124 8.91 -17.90 9.90
CA THR A 124 10.03 -17.28 10.60
C THR A 124 10.28 -18.09 11.88
N TYR A 125 11.07 -19.16 11.76
CA TYR A 125 11.55 -19.89 12.94
C TYR A 125 12.74 -19.12 13.54
N PHE A 126 12.55 -18.57 14.73
CA PHE A 126 13.59 -17.93 15.53
C PHE A 126 14.05 -18.89 16.62
N ASN A 127 15.35 -19.22 16.62
CA ASN A 127 15.98 -20.10 17.60
C ASN A 127 16.71 -19.32 18.72
N ASP A 128 16.50 -18.01 18.79
CA ASP A 128 17.09 -17.16 19.82
C ASP A 128 16.47 -17.50 21.20
N PRO A 129 17.27 -17.88 22.23
CA PRO A 129 16.74 -18.24 23.55
C PRO A 129 16.03 -17.10 24.28
N LYS A 130 16.36 -15.84 23.95
CA LYS A 130 15.74 -14.62 24.48
C LYS A 130 14.54 -14.18 23.66
N TRP A 131 14.25 -14.80 22.51
CA TRP A 131 13.08 -14.49 21.69
C TRP A 131 11.82 -14.32 22.54
N PRO A 132 11.40 -15.24 23.44
CA PRO A 132 10.17 -15.07 24.22
C PRO A 132 10.09 -13.79 25.06
N SER A 133 11.23 -13.16 25.38
CA SER A 133 11.30 -11.91 26.15
C SER A 133 11.28 -10.63 25.28
N MET A 134 11.38 -10.75 23.95
CA MET A 134 11.42 -9.63 23.00
C MET A 134 10.01 -9.11 22.67
N TRP A 135 9.29 -8.65 23.69
CA TRP A 135 7.90 -8.15 23.60
C TRP A 135 7.69 -7.02 22.56
N TYR A 136 8.76 -6.30 22.24
CA TYR A 136 8.77 -5.23 21.25
C TYR A 136 8.83 -5.75 19.80
N MET A 137 9.35 -6.97 19.57
CA MET A 137 9.47 -7.59 18.25
C MET A 137 8.25 -8.46 17.90
N HIS A 138 7.80 -9.27 18.85
CA HIS A 138 6.66 -10.17 18.68
C HIS A 138 5.76 -10.18 19.91
N CYS A 139 4.54 -10.67 19.72
CA CYS A 139 3.60 -10.90 20.81
C CYS A 139 3.23 -12.38 20.83
N SER A 140 3.57 -13.08 21.92
CA SER A 140 3.32 -14.52 22.10
C SER A 140 1.98 -14.84 22.76
N ASP A 141 1.28 -13.84 23.30
CA ASP A 141 0.21 -14.08 24.27
C ASP A 141 -1.18 -13.89 23.64
N ASN A 142 -1.94 -14.99 23.60
CA ASN A 142 -3.32 -15.08 23.10
C ASN A 142 -4.36 -14.31 23.97
N THR A 143 -3.93 -13.52 24.94
CA THR A 143 -4.79 -12.93 25.98
C THR A 143 -5.23 -11.49 25.68
N HIS A 144 -4.66 -10.82 24.69
CA HIS A 144 -5.09 -9.52 24.19
C HIS A 144 -5.14 -9.52 22.66
N PRO A 145 -5.87 -8.61 21.99
CA PRO A 145 -5.73 -8.41 20.55
C PRO A 145 -4.30 -7.91 20.27
N CYS A 146 -3.39 -8.87 20.15
CA CYS A 146 -1.96 -8.63 20.13
C CYS A 146 -1.60 -8.11 18.73
N GLN A 147 -1.36 -6.81 18.68
CA GLN A 147 -0.73 -6.20 17.54
C GLN A 147 0.49 -5.52 18.15
N SER A 148 1.70 -6.07 17.96
CA SER A 148 2.90 -5.31 18.27
C SER A 148 2.80 -4.01 17.47
N ASP A 149 2.99 -2.86 18.11
CA ASP A 149 2.78 -1.55 17.48
C ASP A 149 3.58 -1.42 16.17
N MET A 150 4.74 -2.08 16.11
CA MET A 150 5.65 -2.07 14.97
C MET A 150 5.36 -3.18 13.93
N ASN A 151 4.64 -4.25 14.27
CA ASN A 151 4.31 -5.39 13.39
C ASN A 151 5.55 -5.96 12.62
N ILE A 152 6.63 -6.20 13.36
CA ILE A 152 7.94 -6.58 12.79
C ILE A 152 7.88 -7.97 12.14
N GLU A 153 7.25 -8.94 12.79
CA GLU A 153 7.01 -10.26 12.18
C GLU A 153 6.27 -10.17 10.85
N GLY A 154 5.27 -9.28 10.75
CA GLY A 154 4.50 -9.09 9.52
C GLY A 154 5.35 -8.55 8.37
N ALA A 155 6.37 -7.72 8.67
CA ALA A 155 7.34 -7.23 7.70
C ALA A 155 8.30 -8.35 7.26
N TRP A 156 8.83 -9.12 8.20
CA TRP A 156 9.73 -10.24 7.94
C TRP A 156 9.06 -11.38 7.15
N LYS A 157 7.81 -11.73 7.48
CA LYS A 157 7.02 -12.73 6.73
C LYS A 157 6.76 -12.31 5.27
N ARG A 158 6.87 -11.02 4.98
CA ARG A 158 6.81 -10.45 3.61
C ARG A 158 8.18 -10.31 2.94
N GLY A 159 9.26 -10.70 3.62
CA GLY A 159 10.63 -10.64 3.12
C GLY A 159 11.35 -9.31 3.34
N TYR A 160 10.79 -8.37 4.11
CA TYR A 160 11.42 -7.08 4.39
C TYR A 160 12.28 -7.17 5.65
N THR A 161 13.57 -7.48 5.52
CA THR A 161 14.48 -7.69 6.66
C THR A 161 15.48 -6.56 6.90
N GLY A 162 15.62 -5.62 5.97
CA GLY A 162 16.69 -4.61 5.99
C GLY A 162 17.99 -5.07 5.31
N LYS A 163 18.02 -6.24 4.67
CA LYS A 163 19.18 -6.70 3.89
C LYS A 163 19.56 -5.66 2.81
N ASN A 164 20.86 -5.39 2.68
CA ASN A 164 21.46 -4.36 1.81
C ASN A 164 21.18 -2.91 2.23
N ILE A 165 20.68 -2.69 3.44
CA ILE A 165 20.62 -1.36 4.06
C ILE A 165 21.73 -1.28 5.09
N VAL A 166 22.50 -0.20 5.05
CA VAL A 166 23.52 0.12 6.05
C VAL A 166 22.95 1.20 6.96
N VAL A 167 23.05 0.98 8.27
CA VAL A 167 22.59 1.91 9.31
C VAL A 167 23.80 2.35 10.12
N THR A 168 24.09 3.65 10.13
CA THR A 168 25.11 4.25 10.99
C THR A 168 24.44 4.77 12.25
N ILE A 169 25.01 4.44 13.41
CA ILE A 169 24.54 4.85 14.73
C ILE A 169 25.62 5.74 15.34
N LEU A 170 25.25 6.96 15.74
CA LEU A 170 26.14 7.86 16.49
C LEU A 170 25.88 7.62 17.97
N ASP A 171 26.76 6.84 18.60
CA ASP A 171 26.62 6.32 19.96
C ASP A 171 28.00 6.07 20.57
N ASP A 172 28.04 5.37 21.70
CA ASP A 172 29.26 5.18 22.47
C ASP A 172 30.24 4.11 21.95
N GLY A 173 29.99 3.59 20.76
CA GLY A 173 30.75 2.51 20.14
C GLY A 173 29.91 1.24 19.95
N ILE A 174 30.51 0.23 19.31
CA ILE A 174 29.86 -1.04 19.01
C ILE A 174 30.84 -2.20 19.24
N GLU A 175 30.41 -3.21 19.99
CA GLU A 175 31.19 -4.42 20.22
C GLU A 175 31.17 -5.32 18.97
N ARG A 176 32.01 -4.98 17.98
CA ARG A 176 32.03 -5.64 16.66
C ARG A 176 32.33 -7.15 16.69
N THR A 177 32.88 -7.67 17.80
CA THR A 177 33.14 -9.11 17.98
C THR A 177 32.00 -9.88 18.67
N HIS A 178 30.92 -9.21 19.08
CA HIS A 178 29.78 -9.88 19.70
C HIS A 178 29.13 -10.85 18.69
N PRO A 179 28.79 -12.10 19.07
CA PRO A 179 28.25 -13.10 18.15
C PRO A 179 26.99 -12.64 17.39
N ASP A 180 26.12 -11.87 18.03
CA ASP A 180 24.89 -11.34 17.41
C ASP A 180 25.13 -10.16 16.46
N LEU A 181 26.30 -9.52 16.52
CA LEU A 181 26.63 -8.32 15.74
C LEU A 181 27.65 -8.59 14.64
N MET A 182 28.63 -9.48 14.87
CA MET A 182 29.80 -9.63 14.00
C MET A 182 29.48 -9.93 12.54
N GLN A 183 28.38 -10.66 12.28
CA GLN A 183 27.98 -11.04 10.92
C GLN A 183 27.37 -9.87 10.13
N ASN A 184 26.83 -8.87 10.84
CA ASN A 184 26.14 -7.71 10.26
C ASN A 184 26.94 -6.40 10.42
N TYR A 185 28.15 -6.47 10.99
CA TYR A 185 29.03 -5.31 11.16
C TYR A 185 29.60 -4.85 9.81
N ASP A 186 29.54 -3.54 9.56
CA ASP A 186 30.16 -2.91 8.39
C ASP A 186 31.27 -1.95 8.82
N ALA A 187 32.52 -2.34 8.54
CA ALA A 187 33.70 -1.54 8.86
C ALA A 187 33.81 -0.25 8.05
N LEU A 188 33.22 -0.19 6.84
CA LEU A 188 33.25 1.01 6.00
C LEU A 188 32.28 2.08 6.50
N ALA A 189 31.29 1.69 7.30
CA ALA A 189 30.29 2.56 7.88
C ALA A 189 30.53 2.86 9.36
N SER A 190 31.72 2.50 9.88
CA SER A 190 32.06 2.60 11.30
C SER A 190 33.40 3.33 11.49
N CYS A 191 33.46 4.20 12.50
CA CYS A 191 34.69 4.86 12.93
C CYS A 191 34.55 5.34 14.37
N ASP A 192 35.67 5.46 15.09
CA ASP A 192 35.75 6.16 16.37
C ASP A 192 36.11 7.63 16.09
N VAL A 193 35.11 8.50 16.23
CA VAL A 193 35.28 9.94 16.02
C VAL A 193 36.08 10.58 17.16
N ASN A 194 36.01 10.03 18.37
CA ASN A 194 36.69 10.59 19.53
C ASN A 194 38.19 10.25 19.51
N GLY A 195 38.52 8.98 19.25
CA GLY A 195 39.90 8.51 19.05
C GLY A 195 40.51 8.84 17.69
N ASN A 196 39.68 9.28 16.73
CA ASN A 196 40.06 9.53 15.34
C ASN A 196 40.71 8.30 14.68
N ASP A 197 40.09 7.14 14.88
CA ASP A 197 40.50 5.87 14.28
C ASP A 197 39.30 5.09 13.71
N LEU A 198 39.55 3.90 13.16
CA LEU A 198 38.54 3.06 12.51
C LEU A 198 37.98 1.95 13.43
N ASP A 199 38.36 1.92 14.71
CA ASP A 199 37.95 0.89 15.65
C ASP A 199 36.89 1.43 16.63
N PRO A 200 35.59 1.26 16.35
CA PRO A 200 34.52 1.76 17.21
C PRO A 200 34.32 0.91 18.48
N MET A 201 35.30 0.12 18.88
CA MET A 201 35.21 -0.79 20.01
C MET A 201 35.10 0.00 21.32
N PRO A 202 34.10 -0.29 22.18
CA PRO A 202 34.00 0.35 23.49
C PRO A 202 35.26 0.09 24.33
N ARG A 203 35.73 1.12 25.03
CA ARG A 203 36.85 1.03 25.96
C ARG A 203 36.32 0.82 27.38
N TYR A 204 36.64 -0.31 27.99
CA TYR A 204 36.29 -0.62 29.38
C TYR A 204 37.34 -0.07 30.34
N ASP A 205 37.47 1.25 30.41
CA ASP A 205 38.32 1.90 31.41
C ASP A 205 37.52 2.24 32.68
N ALA A 206 38.24 2.52 33.78
CA ALA A 206 37.62 2.82 35.06
C ALA A 206 36.86 4.16 35.08
N SER A 207 37.04 5.02 34.07
CA SER A 207 36.28 6.26 33.94
C SER A 207 34.86 6.02 33.43
N ASN A 208 34.60 4.90 32.73
CA ASN A 208 33.33 4.64 32.06
C ASN A 208 32.90 5.82 31.17
N GLU A 209 33.90 6.55 30.65
CA GLU A 209 33.75 7.70 29.78
C GLU A 209 34.14 7.28 28.37
N ASN A 210 33.35 7.72 27.40
CA ASN A 210 33.70 7.50 26.01
C ASN A 210 34.58 8.67 25.52
N LYS A 211 35.88 8.42 25.36
CA LYS A 211 36.94 9.41 25.08
C LYS A 211 37.59 9.23 23.73
#